data_AF-A0A453FMD9-F1
#
_entry.id   AF-A0A453FMD9-F1
#
_cell.length_a   1.000
_cell.length_b   1.000
_cell.length_c   1.000
_cell.angle_alpha   90.00
_cell.angle_beta   90.00
_cell.angle_gamma   90.00
#
_symmetry.space_group_name_H-M   'P 1'
#
loop_
_entity.id
_entity.type
_entity.pdbx_description
1 polymer ?
#
loop_
_entity_poly.entity_id
_entity_poly.type
_entity_poly.pdbx_seq_one_letter_code
_entity_poly.pdbx_strand_id
1 'polypeptide(L)'
;RNPTNTNVVENIVKALALVVATIQASDSSEETLAAVAGMFSSKAKGIEWSMDTDASNAAVLVASEAHTITLALEGLLGVVFTIATLTDEALDAGELESPRCEVDRLVCSGQSALLCVAMVNSTWLTILDSLSLILMRSQGEAIILEILKGYQAFTQACGVLRAIEPLNSFLASLCKFTINNPNEGEKRSSILLSPGSKKPETSMDQRDSIILTPKNVQALRTLFNVAHRLHNILGPSWVLVLETLAALDRTIHSP
;
A
#
# COMPACT_ATOMS: atom_id res chain seq x y z
N ARG A 1 -37.17 -5.20 -3.06
CA ARG A 1 -36.73 -3.83 -3.43
C ARG A 1 -35.23 -3.92 -3.66
N ASN A 2 -34.76 -3.90 -4.91
CA ASN A 2 -33.32 -3.79 -5.19
C ASN A 2 -32.86 -2.39 -4.76
N PRO A 3 -31.95 -2.24 -3.79
CA PRO A 3 -31.33 -0.94 -3.55
C PRO A 3 -30.50 -0.61 -4.80
N THR A 4 -30.94 0.38 -5.58
CA THR A 4 -30.16 1.00 -6.65
C THR A 4 -29.05 1.83 -6.01
N ASN A 5 -28.04 1.16 -5.47
CA ASN A 5 -26.85 1.77 -4.88
C ASN A 5 -25.82 2.15 -5.95
N THR A 6 -26.28 2.66 -7.10
CA THR A 6 -25.43 3.03 -8.24
C THR A 6 -24.41 4.12 -7.89
N ASN A 7 -24.64 4.89 -6.83
CA ASN A 7 -23.76 5.97 -6.40
C ASN A 7 -22.85 5.61 -5.21
N VAL A 8 -22.93 4.40 -4.64
CA VAL A 8 -22.08 4.06 -3.47
C VAL A 8 -20.62 4.02 -3.85
N VAL A 9 -20.30 3.34 -4.97
CA VAL A 9 -18.93 3.27 -5.48
C VAL A 9 -18.42 4.66 -5.89
N GLU A 10 -19.26 5.46 -6.55
CA GLU A 10 -18.92 6.84 -6.90
C GLU A 10 -18.66 7.72 -5.68
N ASN A 11 -19.48 7.61 -4.63
CA ASN A 11 -19.31 8.36 -3.38
C ASN A 11 -18.07 7.90 -2.61
N ILE A 12 -17.76 6.59 -2.63
CA ILE A 12 -16.51 6.06 -2.10
C ILE A 12 -15.33 6.67 -2.86
N VAL A 13 -15.35 6.65 -4.20
CA VAL A 13 -14.27 7.22 -5.01
C VAL A 13 -14.10 8.73 -4.74
N LYS A 14 -15.19 9.49 -4.61
CA LYS A 14 -15.15 10.91 -4.25
C LYS A 14 -14.58 11.14 -2.85
N ALA A 15 -15.00 10.34 -1.87
CA ALA A 15 -14.48 10.42 -0.51
C ALA A 15 -12.98 10.08 -0.49
N LEU A 16 -12.56 9.03 -1.18
CA LEU A 16 -11.15 8.63 -1.30
C LEU A 16 -10.32 9.69 -2.03
N ALA A 17 -10.84 10.30 -3.09
CA ALA A 17 -10.17 11.40 -3.78
C ALA A 17 -10.00 12.62 -2.87
N LEU A 18 -10.97 12.92 -2.01
CA LEU A 18 -10.84 13.96 -0.98
C LEU A 18 -9.78 13.60 0.05
N VAL A 19 -9.73 12.34 0.51
CA VAL A 19 -8.67 11.84 1.41
C VAL A 19 -7.28 12.04 0.79
N VAL A 20 -7.10 11.62 -0.46
CA VAL A 20 -5.84 11.82 -1.21
C VAL A 20 -5.51 13.30 -1.31
N ALA A 21 -6.49 14.14 -1.70
CA ALA A 21 -6.28 15.58 -1.82
C ALA A 21 -5.90 16.21 -0.48
N THR A 22 -6.50 15.79 0.63
CA THR A 22 -6.12 16.26 1.98
C THR A 22 -4.69 15.85 2.33
N ILE A 23 -4.30 14.61 2.04
CA ILE A 23 -2.93 14.13 2.30
C ILE A 23 -1.90 14.82 1.38
N GLN A 24 -2.28 15.13 0.14
CA GLN A 24 -1.40 15.80 -0.83
C GLN A 24 -1.29 17.31 -0.60
N ALA A 25 -2.39 17.98 -0.24
CA ALA A 25 -2.45 19.43 -0.03
C ALA A 25 -1.94 19.84 1.34
N SER A 26 -1.97 18.93 2.32
CA SER A 26 -1.22 19.12 3.54
C SER A 26 0.26 18.98 3.16
N ASP A 27 0.97 20.11 3.05
CA ASP A 27 2.44 20.20 3.11
C ASP A 27 2.97 19.72 4.50
N SER A 28 2.24 18.83 5.17
CA SER A 28 2.39 18.50 6.58
C SER A 28 3.80 18.06 6.90
N SER A 29 4.31 18.72 7.92
CA SER A 29 5.52 18.36 8.61
C SER A 29 5.48 16.88 9.02
N GLU A 30 6.67 16.29 9.08
CA GLU A 30 6.91 14.99 9.72
C GLU A 30 6.19 14.86 11.08
N GLU A 31 5.93 15.98 11.75
CA GLU A 31 5.20 16.10 13.02
C GLU A 31 3.71 15.72 12.90
N THR A 32 2.99 16.11 11.84
CA THR A 32 1.57 15.72 11.68
C THR A 32 1.44 14.21 11.51
N LEU A 33 2.30 13.58 10.69
CA LEU A 33 2.30 12.12 10.53
C LEU A 33 2.80 11.39 11.78
N ALA A 34 3.72 12.00 12.55
CA ALA A 34 4.10 11.49 13.86
C ALA A 34 2.91 11.54 14.85
N ALA A 35 2.12 12.62 14.83
CA ALA A 35 0.89 12.73 15.62
C ALA A 35 -0.15 11.66 15.19
N VAL A 36 -0.36 11.45 13.88
CA VAL A 36 -1.21 10.36 13.37
C VAL A 36 -0.73 9.00 13.89
N ALA A 37 0.57 8.72 13.83
CA ALA A 37 1.13 7.49 14.38
C ALA A 37 0.89 7.35 15.89
N GLY A 38 0.95 8.46 16.64
CA GLY A 38 0.56 8.53 18.04
C GLY A 38 -0.91 8.16 18.25
N MET A 39 -1.82 8.70 17.42
CA MET A 39 -3.26 8.39 17.48
C MET A 39 -3.54 6.90 17.22
N PHE A 40 -2.91 6.31 16.21
CA PHE A 40 -3.00 4.87 15.95
C PHE A 40 -2.42 4.02 17.09
N SER A 41 -1.33 4.48 17.72
CA SER A 41 -0.72 3.80 18.87
C SER A 41 -1.63 3.82 20.10
N SER A 42 -2.29 4.95 20.39
CA SER A 42 -3.28 5.06 21.47
C SER A 42 -4.50 4.19 21.19
N LYS A 43 -5.00 4.20 19.96
CA LYS A 43 -6.12 3.35 19.53
C LYS A 43 -5.82 1.86 19.69
N ALA A 44 -4.62 1.42 19.34
CA ALA A 44 -4.19 0.03 19.53
C ALA A 44 -4.16 -0.40 21.00
N LYS A 45 -4.04 0.54 21.94
CA LYS A 45 -4.11 0.32 23.39
C LYS A 45 -5.53 0.46 23.96
N GLY A 46 -6.53 0.78 23.13
CA GLY A 46 -7.89 1.06 23.57
C GLY A 46 -8.04 2.41 24.29
N ILE A 47 -7.08 3.33 24.10
CA ILE A 47 -7.10 4.66 24.72
C ILE A 47 -7.71 5.64 23.72
N GLU A 48 -8.78 6.32 24.14
CA GLU A 48 -9.37 7.41 23.36
C GLU A 48 -8.42 8.61 23.36
N TRP A 49 -8.13 9.14 22.18
CA TRP A 49 -7.26 10.30 22.05
C TRP A 49 -8.06 11.57 22.37
N SER A 50 -7.55 12.38 23.30
CA SER A 50 -8.10 13.70 23.62
C SER A 50 -7.02 14.76 23.48
N MET A 51 -7.41 15.94 23.00
CA MET A 51 -6.53 17.11 22.97
C MET A 51 -6.56 17.83 24.32
N ASP A 52 -5.38 18.10 24.88
CA ASP A 52 -5.26 18.86 26.13
C ASP A 52 -5.71 20.31 25.94
N THR A 53 -6.46 20.84 26.91
CA THR A 53 -7.11 22.17 26.82
C THR A 53 -6.10 23.33 26.84
N ASP A 54 -4.87 23.09 27.31
CA ASP A 54 -3.79 24.08 27.43
C ASP A 54 -2.80 24.05 26.23
N ALA A 55 -3.16 23.41 25.13
CA ALA A 55 -2.30 23.32 23.94
C ALA A 55 -2.13 24.67 23.23
N SER A 56 -0.92 24.93 22.74
CA SER A 56 -0.64 26.11 21.90
C SER A 56 -1.43 26.08 20.58
N ASN A 57 -1.72 27.24 19.99
CA ASN A 57 -2.45 27.32 18.71
C ASN A 57 -1.79 26.51 17.58
N ALA A 58 -0.45 26.41 17.56
CA ALA A 58 0.28 25.59 16.60
C ALA A 58 0.05 24.09 16.84
N ALA A 59 0.08 23.65 18.11
CA ALA A 59 -0.22 22.27 18.48
C ALA A 59 -1.67 21.88 18.16
N VAL A 60 -2.62 22.81 18.32
CA VAL A 60 -4.03 22.60 17.95
C VAL A 60 -4.19 22.39 16.45
N LEU A 61 -3.47 23.13 15.61
CA LEU A 61 -3.54 22.98 14.16
C LEU A 61 -2.98 21.62 13.71
N VAL A 62 -1.81 21.23 14.21
CA VAL A 62 -1.20 19.91 13.94
C VAL A 62 -2.11 18.78 14.40
N ALA A 63 -2.70 18.89 15.59
CA ALA A 63 -3.65 17.92 16.12
C ALA A 63 -4.90 17.79 15.25
N SER A 64 -5.47 18.91 14.79
CA SER A 64 -6.64 18.93 13.92
C SER A 64 -6.37 18.28 12.56
N GLU A 65 -5.23 18.59 11.95
CA GLU A 65 -4.77 17.96 10.70
C GLU A 65 -4.53 16.47 10.89
N ALA A 66 -3.83 16.08 11.95
CA ALA A 66 -3.57 14.68 12.26
C ALA A 66 -4.88 13.90 12.50
N HIS A 67 -5.85 14.50 13.18
CA HIS A 67 -7.17 13.89 13.37
C HIS A 67 -7.91 13.69 12.04
N THR A 68 -7.87 14.69 11.16
CA THR A 68 -8.48 14.60 9.82
C THR A 68 -7.83 13.50 8.99
N ILE A 69 -6.50 13.43 8.97
CA ILE A 69 -5.74 12.37 8.27
C ILE A 69 -6.04 11.00 8.88
N THR A 70 -6.19 10.90 10.20
CA THR A 70 -6.54 9.65 10.89
C THR A 70 -7.90 9.14 10.44
N LEU A 71 -8.94 9.99 10.48
CA LEU A 71 -10.29 9.63 10.02
C LEU A 71 -10.31 9.26 8.53
N ALA A 72 -9.56 9.99 7.73
CA ALA A 72 -9.41 9.74 6.30
C ALA A 72 -8.78 8.36 6.03
N LEU A 73 -7.70 8.02 6.73
CA LEU A 73 -7.05 6.71 6.63
C LEU A 73 -7.93 5.58 7.14
N GLU A 74 -8.67 5.79 8.24
CA GLU A 74 -9.63 4.81 8.75
C GLU A 74 -10.77 4.54 7.76
N GLY A 75 -11.30 5.57 7.10
CA GLY A 75 -12.29 5.43 6.04
C GLY A 75 -11.74 4.64 4.85
N LEU A 76 -10.52 4.96 4.40
CA LEU A 76 -9.82 4.24 3.32
C LEU A 76 -9.61 2.76 3.66
N LEU A 77 -9.09 2.46 4.86
CA LEU A 77 -8.88 1.09 5.31
C LEU A 77 -10.22 0.35 5.51
N GLY A 78 -11.27 1.04 5.95
CA GLY A 78 -12.62 0.50 6.02
C GLY A 78 -13.14 0.00 4.67
N VAL A 79 -12.91 0.77 3.60
CA VAL A 79 -13.24 0.33 2.22
C VAL A 79 -12.43 -0.90 1.83
N VAL A 80 -11.11 -0.89 2.06
CA VAL A 80 -10.21 -2.02 1.77
C VAL A 80 -10.67 -3.30 2.48
N PHE A 81 -10.91 -3.23 3.79
CA PHE A 81 -11.31 -4.38 4.58
C PHE A 81 -12.72 -4.85 4.22
N THR A 82 -13.64 -3.93 3.85
CA THR A 82 -14.96 -4.32 3.35
C THR A 82 -14.86 -5.13 2.06
N ILE A 83 -14.04 -4.68 1.09
CA ILE A 83 -13.82 -5.41 -0.16
C ILE A 83 -13.19 -6.78 0.12
N ALA A 84 -12.19 -6.85 1.01
CA ALA A 84 -11.55 -8.11 1.38
C ALA A 84 -12.56 -9.08 2.04
N THR A 85 -13.33 -8.63 3.02
CA THR A 85 -14.35 -9.46 3.69
C THR A 85 -15.42 -9.94 2.71
N LEU A 86 -15.95 -9.07 1.84
CA LEU A 86 -16.92 -9.48 0.82
C LEU A 86 -16.35 -10.49 -0.17
N THR A 87 -15.05 -10.38 -0.48
CA THR A 87 -14.36 -11.34 -1.35
C THR A 87 -14.23 -12.70 -0.67
N ASP A 88 -13.89 -12.73 0.63
CA ASP A 88 -13.83 -13.95 1.41
C ASP A 88 -15.22 -14.59 1.56
N GLU A 89 -16.27 -13.80 1.81
CA GLU A 89 -17.65 -14.28 1.86
C GLU A 89 -18.13 -14.86 0.51
N ALA A 90 -17.79 -14.21 -0.60
CA ALA A 90 -18.10 -14.72 -1.95
C ALA A 90 -17.35 -16.02 -2.26
N LEU A 91 -16.13 -16.18 -1.73
CA LEU A 91 -15.36 -17.41 -1.84
C LEU A 91 -15.98 -18.53 -0.99
N ASP A 92 -16.37 -18.25 0.25
CA ASP A 92 -17.01 -19.21 1.14
C ASP A 92 -18.39 -19.64 0.64
N ALA A 93 -19.11 -18.76 -0.05
CA ALA A 93 -20.37 -19.06 -0.73
C ALA A 93 -20.19 -19.91 -2.01
N GLY A 94 -18.96 -20.14 -2.48
CA GLY A 94 -18.68 -20.86 -3.72
C GLY A 94 -18.96 -20.04 -4.99
N GLU A 95 -19.12 -18.72 -4.88
CA GLU A 95 -19.29 -17.83 -6.02
C GLU A 95 -17.96 -17.53 -6.73
N LEU A 96 -16.84 -17.76 -6.04
CA LEU A 96 -15.47 -17.63 -6.51
C LEU A 96 -14.75 -18.97 -6.36
N GLU A 97 -13.78 -19.21 -7.24
CA GLU A 97 -12.90 -20.38 -7.10
C GLU A 97 -11.79 -20.10 -6.08
N SER A 98 -11.42 -21.14 -5.34
CA SER A 98 -10.26 -21.06 -4.45
C SER A 98 -9.03 -20.63 -5.23
N PRO A 99 -8.24 -19.68 -4.69
CA PRO A 99 -6.96 -19.29 -5.25
C PRO A 99 -6.09 -20.47 -5.64
N ARG A 100 -6.17 -21.58 -4.89
CA ARG A 100 -5.41 -22.83 -5.04
C ARG A 100 -5.77 -23.68 -6.26
N CYS A 101 -6.86 -23.39 -6.96
CA CYS A 101 -7.28 -24.14 -8.14
C CYS A 101 -6.46 -23.71 -9.37
N GLU A 102 -5.99 -24.68 -10.18
CA GLU A 102 -5.15 -24.46 -11.38
C GLU A 102 -5.92 -23.93 -12.61
N VAL A 103 -7.19 -23.57 -12.45
CA VAL A 103 -8.02 -23.10 -13.55
C VAL A 103 -7.67 -21.64 -13.88
N ASP A 104 -7.31 -21.41 -15.14
CA ASP A 104 -6.77 -20.13 -15.64
C ASP A 104 -7.86 -19.05 -15.85
N ARG A 105 -9.14 -19.37 -15.62
CA ARG A 105 -10.27 -18.45 -15.81
C ARG A 105 -11.06 -18.27 -14.53
N LEU A 106 -11.23 -17.01 -14.12
CA LEU A 106 -12.20 -16.63 -13.11
C LEU A 106 -13.62 -16.89 -13.63
N VAL A 107 -14.34 -17.80 -12.98
CA VAL A 107 -15.77 -17.98 -13.18
C VAL A 107 -16.49 -17.32 -12.01
N CYS A 108 -16.91 -16.06 -12.18
CA CYS A 108 -17.80 -15.40 -11.21
C CYS A 108 -19.23 -15.87 -11.47
N SER A 109 -19.80 -16.64 -10.55
CA SER A 109 -21.16 -17.19 -10.72
C SER A 109 -22.22 -16.45 -9.91
N GLY A 110 -21.82 -15.63 -8.93
CA GLY A 110 -22.74 -14.97 -8.01
C GLY A 110 -22.62 -13.45 -7.92
N GLN A 111 -23.62 -12.86 -7.28
CA GLN A 111 -23.80 -11.41 -7.23
C GLN A 111 -22.75 -10.71 -6.36
N SER A 112 -22.29 -11.37 -5.29
CA SER A 112 -21.26 -10.84 -4.39
C SER A 112 -19.90 -10.82 -5.08
N ALA A 113 -19.57 -11.88 -5.82
CA ALA A 113 -18.38 -11.94 -6.68
C ALA A 113 -18.33 -10.79 -7.70
N LEU A 114 -19.44 -10.58 -8.43
CA LEU A 114 -19.55 -9.49 -9.42
C LEU A 114 -19.43 -8.10 -8.77
N LEU A 115 -20.02 -7.91 -7.59
CA LEU A 115 -19.91 -6.67 -6.84
C LEU A 115 -18.45 -6.41 -6.42
N CYS A 116 -17.74 -7.42 -5.91
CA CYS A 116 -16.33 -7.29 -5.52
C CYS A 116 -15.45 -6.87 -6.71
N VAL A 117 -15.64 -7.49 -7.88
CA VAL A 117 -14.95 -7.09 -9.12
C VAL A 117 -15.23 -5.63 -9.48
N ALA A 118 -16.50 -5.21 -9.43
CA ALA A 118 -16.88 -3.82 -9.73
C ALA A 118 -16.26 -2.81 -8.75
N MET A 119 -16.23 -3.16 -7.45
CA MET A 119 -15.60 -2.34 -6.41
C MET A 119 -14.09 -2.22 -6.62
N VAL A 120 -13.38 -3.32 -6.87
CA VAL A 120 -11.95 -3.31 -7.16
C VAL A 120 -11.65 -2.45 -8.38
N ASN A 121 -12.34 -2.68 -9.50
CA ASN A 121 -12.11 -1.95 -10.76
C ASN A 121 -12.29 -0.44 -10.62
N SER A 122 -13.17 -0.01 -9.72
CA SER A 122 -13.48 1.41 -9.54
C SER A 122 -12.60 2.11 -8.50
N THR A 123 -11.96 1.37 -7.59
CA THR A 123 -11.28 1.96 -6.41
C THR A 123 -9.77 1.71 -6.37
N TRP A 124 -9.24 0.74 -7.12
CA TRP A 124 -7.87 0.26 -6.93
C TRP A 124 -6.79 1.34 -7.12
N LEU A 125 -6.93 2.23 -8.10
CA LEU A 125 -5.98 3.32 -8.34
C LEU A 125 -5.92 4.27 -7.14
N THR A 126 -7.08 4.73 -6.67
CA THR A 126 -7.16 5.67 -5.55
C THR A 126 -6.65 5.02 -4.26
N ILE A 127 -6.95 3.75 -4.02
CA ILE A 127 -6.43 3.00 -2.87
C ILE A 127 -4.90 2.89 -2.97
N LEU A 128 -4.37 2.51 -4.14
CA LEU A 128 -2.93 2.38 -4.36
C LEU A 128 -2.20 3.71 -4.14
N ASP A 129 -2.70 4.78 -4.72
CA ASP A 129 -2.12 6.12 -4.59
C ASP A 129 -2.13 6.59 -3.13
N SER A 130 -3.26 6.40 -2.44
CA SER A 130 -3.39 6.77 -1.03
C SER A 130 -2.43 5.99 -0.14
N LEU A 131 -2.46 4.65 -0.21
CA LEU A 131 -1.67 3.80 0.66
C LEU A 131 -0.17 3.98 0.39
N SER A 132 0.23 4.11 -0.89
CA SER A 132 1.63 4.32 -1.26
C SER A 132 2.14 5.68 -0.79
N LEU A 133 1.34 6.74 -0.93
CA LEU A 133 1.70 8.09 -0.48
C LEU A 133 1.90 8.13 1.03
N ILE A 134 0.96 7.60 1.81
CA ILE A 134 1.06 7.65 3.28
C ILE A 134 2.20 6.75 3.75
N LEU A 135 2.40 5.56 3.16
CA LEU A 135 3.50 4.65 3.52
C LEU A 135 4.88 5.28 3.22
N MET A 136 4.98 6.01 2.12
CA MET A 136 6.18 6.75 1.75
C MET A 136 6.54 7.80 2.80
N ARG A 137 5.57 8.57 3.29
CA ARG A 137 5.79 9.70 4.20
C ARG A 137 5.88 9.31 5.68
N SER A 138 5.26 8.18 6.08
CA SER A 138 5.15 7.80 7.49
C SER A 138 6.45 7.25 8.08
N GLN A 139 6.82 7.63 9.29
CA GLN A 139 7.93 6.99 10.03
C GLN A 139 7.47 6.18 11.26
N GLY A 140 6.24 6.41 11.72
CA GLY A 140 5.71 5.74 12.90
C GLY A 140 5.30 4.28 12.63
N GLU A 141 5.70 3.37 13.50
CA GLU A 141 5.45 1.93 13.34
C GLU A 141 3.95 1.60 13.27
N ALA A 142 3.12 2.18 14.14
CA ALA A 142 1.69 1.87 14.21
C ALA A 142 0.96 2.18 12.89
N ILE A 143 1.17 3.38 12.33
CA ILE A 143 0.54 3.77 11.06
C ILE A 143 1.09 2.92 9.90
N ILE A 144 2.39 2.63 9.87
CA ILE A 144 3.01 1.76 8.86
C ILE A 144 2.35 0.37 8.88
N LEU A 145 2.16 -0.21 10.06
CA LEU A 145 1.51 -1.53 10.20
C LEU A 145 0.06 -1.51 9.71
N GLU A 146 -0.71 -0.47 10.02
CA GLU A 146 -2.09 -0.35 9.55
C GLU A 146 -2.18 -0.22 8.02
N ILE A 147 -1.30 0.58 7.42
CA ILE A 147 -1.25 0.71 5.95
C ILE A 147 -0.84 -0.62 5.31
N LEU A 148 0.15 -1.32 5.87
CA LEU A 148 0.59 -2.62 5.37
C LEU A 148 -0.47 -3.71 5.51
N LYS A 149 -1.32 -3.67 6.55
CA LYS A 149 -2.51 -4.53 6.65
C LYS A 149 -3.48 -4.24 5.50
N GLY A 150 -3.70 -2.97 5.17
CA GLY A 150 -4.49 -2.56 4.01
C GLY A 150 -3.92 -3.08 2.70
N TYR A 151 -2.62 -2.88 2.46
CA TYR A 151 -1.91 -3.45 1.31
C TYR A 151 -2.12 -4.97 1.21
N GLN A 152 -1.92 -5.69 2.30
CA GLN A 152 -2.06 -7.14 2.32
C GLN A 152 -3.48 -7.58 1.93
N ALA A 153 -4.48 -7.01 2.59
CA ALA A 153 -5.88 -7.38 2.40
C ALA A 153 -6.35 -7.08 0.97
N PHE A 154 -6.07 -5.89 0.46
CA PHE A 154 -6.50 -5.50 -0.88
C PHE A 154 -5.79 -6.32 -1.97
N THR A 155 -4.48 -6.54 -1.83
CA THR A 155 -3.70 -7.32 -2.81
C THR A 155 -4.17 -8.78 -2.85
N GLN A 156 -4.49 -9.35 -1.68
CA GLN A 156 -5.06 -10.70 -1.60
C GLN A 156 -6.44 -10.77 -2.28
N ALA A 157 -7.34 -9.82 -2.00
CA ALA A 157 -8.63 -9.75 -2.68
C ALA A 157 -8.48 -9.64 -4.21
N CYS A 158 -7.57 -8.81 -4.70
CA CYS A 158 -7.26 -8.74 -6.14
C CYS A 158 -6.80 -10.08 -6.71
N GLY A 159 -5.98 -10.83 -5.95
CA GLY A 159 -5.55 -12.17 -6.33
C GLY A 159 -6.71 -13.16 -6.42
N VAL A 160 -7.58 -13.22 -5.41
CA VAL A 160 -8.76 -14.11 -5.41
C VAL A 160 -9.68 -13.78 -6.59
N LEU A 161 -9.93 -12.49 -6.82
CA LEU A 161 -10.76 -12.00 -7.92
C LEU A 161 -10.06 -12.02 -9.28
N ARG A 162 -8.84 -12.56 -9.38
CA ARG A 162 -8.01 -12.59 -10.61
C ARG A 162 -7.91 -11.22 -11.31
N ALA A 163 -7.93 -10.14 -10.53
CA ALA A 163 -7.73 -8.78 -11.02
C ALA A 163 -6.22 -8.54 -11.19
N ILE A 164 -5.67 -9.02 -12.31
CA ILE A 164 -4.22 -9.10 -12.54
C ILE A 164 -3.55 -7.72 -12.57
N GLU A 165 -4.16 -6.73 -13.21
CA GLU A 165 -3.62 -5.37 -13.28
C GLU A 165 -3.45 -4.71 -11.90
N PRO A 166 -4.50 -4.65 -11.04
CA PRO A 166 -4.33 -4.10 -9.71
C PRO A 166 -3.41 -4.98 -8.84
N LEU A 167 -3.49 -6.31 -8.92
CA LEU A 167 -2.57 -7.21 -8.21
C LEU A 167 -1.09 -6.84 -8.49
N ASN A 168 -0.74 -6.71 -9.77
CA ASN A 168 0.63 -6.42 -10.19
C ASN A 168 1.06 -5.01 -9.76
N SER A 169 0.16 -4.04 -9.85
CA SER A 169 0.45 -2.66 -9.45
C SER A 169 0.70 -2.53 -7.95
N PHE A 170 -0.08 -3.23 -7.13
CA PHE A 170 0.12 -3.28 -5.68
C PHE A 170 1.41 -4.02 -5.31
N LEU A 171 1.72 -5.14 -5.96
CA LEU A 171 2.99 -5.86 -5.74
C LEU A 171 4.20 -4.98 -6.10
N ALA A 172 4.19 -4.34 -7.26
CA ALA A 172 5.26 -3.44 -7.69
C ALA A 172 5.43 -2.26 -6.72
N SER A 173 4.32 -1.67 -6.25
CA SER A 173 4.33 -0.61 -5.24
C SER A 173 4.91 -1.10 -3.91
N LEU A 174 4.49 -2.27 -3.43
CA LEU A 174 4.99 -2.85 -2.18
C LEU A 174 6.50 -3.14 -2.26
N CYS A 175 6.98 -3.66 -3.40
CA CYS A 175 8.40 -3.94 -3.61
C CYS A 175 9.27 -2.68 -3.43
N LYS A 176 8.80 -1.50 -3.81
CA LYS A 176 9.53 -0.22 -3.60
C LYS A 176 9.79 0.09 -2.13
N PHE A 177 8.98 -0.44 -1.22
CA PHE A 177 9.15 -0.25 0.23
C PHE A 177 9.96 -1.36 0.90
N THR A 178 10.29 -2.44 0.19
CA THR A 178 11.01 -3.58 0.77
C THR A 178 12.51 -3.33 0.89
N ILE A 179 13.17 -2.96 -0.21
CA ILE A 179 14.61 -2.70 -0.27
C ILE A 179 14.75 -1.62 -1.33
N ASN A 180 15.38 -0.50 -1.00
CA ASN A 180 15.70 0.52 -1.99
C ASN A 180 16.57 -0.14 -3.06
N ASN A 181 16.01 -0.41 -4.23
CA ASN A 181 16.79 -0.85 -5.37
C ASN A 181 17.47 0.41 -5.95
N PRO A 182 18.80 0.57 -5.86
CA PRO A 182 19.48 1.72 -6.44
C PRO A 182 19.27 1.83 -7.97
N ASN A 183 18.79 0.77 -8.61
CA ASN A 183 18.65 0.67 -10.07
C ASN A 183 17.52 1.52 -10.70
N GLU A 184 16.64 2.14 -9.90
CA GLU A 184 15.55 3.00 -10.42
C GLU A 184 15.86 4.51 -10.33
N GLY A 185 16.81 4.93 -9.48
CA GLY A 185 17.15 6.35 -9.28
C GLY A 185 18.07 6.95 -10.35
N GLU A 186 18.98 6.16 -10.92
CA GLU A 186 20.01 6.67 -11.86
C GLU A 186 19.58 6.73 -13.33
N LYS A 187 18.51 6.03 -13.72
CA LYS A 187 18.11 5.95 -15.14
C LYS A 187 17.37 7.19 -15.66
N ARG A 188 16.83 8.04 -14.78
CA ARG A 188 16.18 9.30 -15.19
C ARG A 188 17.11 10.52 -15.20
N SER A 189 18.23 10.47 -14.49
CA SER A 189 19.14 11.61 -14.35
C SER A 189 20.28 11.64 -15.39
N SER A 190 20.44 10.58 -16.18
CA SER A 190 21.59 10.40 -17.09
C SER A 190 21.33 10.72 -18.57
N ILE A 191 20.11 11.14 -18.96
CA ILE A 191 19.73 11.28 -20.38
C ILE A 191 19.94 12.70 -20.96
N LEU A 192 20.38 13.71 -20.18
CA LEU A 192 20.40 15.11 -20.66
C LEU A 192 21.76 15.85 -20.67
N LEU A 193 22.91 15.19 -20.88
CA LEU A 193 24.16 15.93 -21.12
C LEU A 193 24.91 15.49 -22.40
N SER A 194 25.07 16.49 -23.27
CA SER A 194 25.72 16.56 -24.58
C SER A 194 27.11 15.91 -24.71
N PRO A 195 27.55 15.58 -25.95
CA PRO A 195 28.78 14.85 -26.21
C PRO A 195 30.01 15.77 -26.15
N GLY A 196 30.91 15.54 -25.18
CA GLY A 196 32.12 16.34 -25.07
C GLY A 196 33.14 15.84 -24.05
N SER A 197 33.98 14.88 -24.50
CA SER A 197 35.36 14.67 -24.07
C SER A 197 35.71 14.28 -22.61
N LYS A 198 36.45 13.15 -22.57
CA LYS A 198 37.49 12.69 -21.62
C LYS A 198 37.06 11.87 -20.40
N LYS A 199 37.50 10.61 -20.44
CA LYS A 199 37.57 9.59 -19.39
C LYS A 199 38.42 10.10 -18.20
N PRO A 200 37.96 9.85 -16.97
CA PRO A 200 38.78 9.18 -15.94
C PRO A 200 38.00 7.97 -15.40
N GLU A 201 38.55 6.75 -15.44
CA GLU A 201 39.22 6.09 -14.31
C GLU A 201 38.36 5.97 -13.04
N THR A 202 37.87 4.73 -12.83
CA THR A 202 37.48 4.10 -11.56
C THR A 202 36.67 4.96 -10.58
N SER A 203 35.35 4.96 -10.72
CA SER A 203 34.46 5.24 -9.60
C SER A 203 34.47 4.04 -8.65
N MET A 204 35.16 4.25 -7.52
CA MET A 204 35.19 3.38 -6.34
C MET A 204 33.80 2.85 -5.97
N ASP A 205 33.77 1.62 -5.44
CA ASP A 205 32.66 0.99 -4.71
C ASP A 205 31.77 2.03 -3.99
N GLN A 206 30.65 2.43 -4.60
CA GLN A 206 29.46 2.76 -3.80
C GLN A 206 28.76 1.43 -3.49
N ARG A 207 29.42 0.59 -2.70
CA ARG A 207 28.68 -0.36 -1.86
C ARG A 207 28.10 0.46 -0.74
N ASP A 208 27.03 1.20 -1.05
CA ASP A 208 26.16 1.71 -0.01
C ASP A 208 25.67 0.48 0.74
N SER A 209 26.20 0.28 1.95
CA SER A 209 25.71 -0.73 2.87
C SER A 209 24.24 -0.40 3.14
N ILE A 210 23.33 -1.05 2.41
CA ILE A 210 21.89 -0.83 2.54
C ILE A 210 21.48 -1.26 3.95
N ILE A 211 21.20 -0.30 4.82
CA ILE A 211 20.68 -0.58 6.16
C ILE A 211 19.18 -0.82 6.05
N LEU A 212 18.73 -2.04 6.38
CA LEU A 212 17.31 -2.37 6.44
C LEU A 212 16.64 -1.62 7.58
N THR A 213 15.66 -0.79 7.26
CA THR A 213 14.83 -0.10 8.27
C THR A 213 13.72 -1.03 8.80
N PRO A 214 13.12 -0.74 9.97
CA PRO A 214 11.94 -1.48 10.43
C PRO A 214 10.79 -1.45 9.40
N LYS A 215 10.59 -0.34 8.69
CA LYS A 215 9.61 -0.22 7.60
C LYS A 215 9.88 -1.23 6.49
N ASN A 216 11.14 -1.37 6.08
CA ASN A 216 11.57 -2.33 5.06
C ASN A 216 11.24 -3.77 5.47
N VAL A 217 11.55 -4.13 6.71
CA VAL A 217 11.27 -5.46 7.26
C VAL A 217 9.77 -5.75 7.29
N GLN A 218 8.94 -4.78 7.71
CA GLN A 218 7.48 -4.97 7.71
C GLN A 218 6.93 -5.07 6.29
N ALA A 219 7.44 -4.29 5.34
CA ALA A 219 7.05 -4.39 3.93
C ALA A 219 7.43 -5.75 3.33
N LEU A 220 8.63 -6.27 3.63
CA LEU A 220 9.08 -7.61 3.23
C LEU A 220 8.16 -8.70 3.79
N ARG A 221 7.80 -8.61 5.07
CA ARG A 221 6.86 -9.54 5.71
C ARG A 221 5.52 -9.54 4.98
N THR A 222 4.98 -8.37 4.68
CA THR A 222 3.73 -8.22 3.93
C THR A 222 3.85 -8.82 2.53
N LEU A 223 4.94 -8.54 1.81
CA LEU A 223 5.18 -9.08 0.47
C LEU A 223 5.21 -10.61 0.49
N PHE A 224 5.91 -11.22 1.44
CA PHE A 224 5.97 -12.68 1.56
C PHE A 224 4.64 -13.30 1.95
N ASN A 225 3.88 -12.66 2.84
CA ASN A 225 2.54 -13.13 3.19
C ASN A 225 1.61 -13.15 1.96
N VAL A 226 1.63 -12.09 1.14
CA VAL A 226 0.88 -12.01 -0.11
C VAL A 226 1.37 -13.08 -1.09
N ALA A 227 2.67 -13.16 -1.33
CA ALA A 227 3.24 -14.08 -2.29
C ALA A 227 2.96 -15.55 -1.93
N HIS A 228 3.08 -15.89 -0.65
CA HIS A 228 2.73 -17.22 -0.14
C HIS A 228 1.24 -17.53 -0.32
N ARG A 229 0.34 -16.58 -0.04
CA ARG A 229 -1.11 -16.77 -0.20
C ARG A 229 -1.53 -16.93 -1.66
N LEU A 230 -0.85 -16.25 -2.58
CA LEU A 230 -1.20 -16.16 -4.00
C LEU A 230 -0.23 -16.93 -4.90
N HIS A 231 0.51 -17.91 -4.36
CA HIS A 231 1.67 -18.51 -5.02
C HIS A 231 1.40 -19.04 -6.46
N ASN A 232 0.20 -19.51 -6.73
CA ASN A 232 -0.23 -20.03 -8.03
C ASN A 232 -0.98 -19.01 -8.90
N ILE A 233 -1.21 -17.79 -8.40
CA ILE A 233 -1.86 -16.69 -9.12
C ILE A 233 -0.83 -15.70 -9.65
N LEU A 234 0.30 -15.52 -8.97
CA LEU A 234 1.28 -14.49 -9.31
C LEU A 234 1.79 -14.57 -10.75
N GLY A 235 1.89 -15.77 -11.33
CA GLY A 235 2.35 -15.94 -12.71
C GLY A 235 3.67 -15.20 -12.97
N PRO A 236 3.76 -14.36 -14.03
CA PRO A 236 4.95 -13.54 -14.31
C PRO A 236 5.36 -12.59 -13.18
N SER A 237 4.44 -12.19 -12.31
CA SER A 237 4.70 -11.25 -11.20
C SER A 237 5.58 -11.86 -10.10
N TRP A 238 5.86 -13.16 -10.15
CA TRP A 238 6.92 -13.79 -9.36
C TRP A 238 8.28 -13.11 -9.56
N VAL A 239 8.55 -12.53 -10.73
CA VAL A 239 9.78 -11.80 -11.00
C VAL A 239 10.00 -10.70 -9.97
N LEU A 240 8.97 -9.93 -9.62
CA LEU A 240 9.08 -8.86 -8.61
C LEU A 240 9.51 -9.40 -7.25
N VAL A 241 8.89 -10.50 -6.81
CA VAL A 241 9.20 -11.14 -5.52
C VAL A 241 10.62 -11.72 -5.50
N LEU A 242 11.02 -12.38 -6.58
CA LEU A 242 12.34 -12.99 -6.72
C LEU A 242 13.45 -11.94 -6.83
N GLU A 243 13.21 -10.83 -7.53
CA GLU A 243 14.13 -9.70 -7.59
C GLU A 243 14.32 -9.06 -6.22
N THR A 244 13.24 -8.88 -5.44
CA THR A 244 13.31 -8.42 -4.06
C THR A 244 14.10 -9.39 -3.18
N LEU A 245 13.88 -10.71 -3.31
CA LEU A 245 14.66 -11.72 -2.56
C LEU A 245 16.14 -11.69 -2.93
N ALA A 246 16.47 -11.57 -4.22
CA ALA A 246 17.85 -11.46 -4.67
C ALA A 246 18.51 -10.16 -4.16
N ALA A 247 17.76 -9.06 -4.07
CA ALA A 247 18.24 -7.83 -3.45
C ALA A 247 18.46 -8.01 -1.93
N LEU A 248 17.57 -8.70 -1.24
CA LEU A 248 17.70 -9.01 0.19
C LEU A 248 18.94 -9.82 0.47
N ASP A 249 19.17 -10.86 -0.33
CA ASP A 249 20.32 -11.75 -0.20
C ASP A 249 21.63 -10.98 -0.33
N ARG A 250 21.73 -10.07 -1.32
CA ARG A 250 22.91 -9.20 -1.48
C ARG A 250 23.11 -8.26 -0.30
N THR A 251 22.03 -7.71 0.26
CA THR A 251 22.10 -6.80 1.41
C THR A 251 22.55 -7.51 2.68
N ILE A 252 22.05 -8.73 2.94
CA ILE A 252 22.41 -9.51 4.14
C ILE A 252 23.86 -10.01 4.08
N HIS A 253 24.34 -10.38 2.89
CA HIS A 253 25.70 -10.90 2.69
C HIS A 253 26.73 -9.82 2.32
N SER A 254 26.36 -8.54 2.34
CA SER A 254 27.33 -7.45 2.20
C SER A 254 28.22 -7.40 3.46
N PRO A 255 29.56 -7.41 3.32
CA PRO A 255 30.49 -7.39 4.44
C PRO A 255 30.47 -6.08 5.23
#